data_AF-T5AGZ7-F1
#
_entry.id   AF-T5AGZ7-F1
#
_cell.length_a   1.000
_cell.length_b   1.000
_cell.length_c   1.000
_cell.angle_alpha   90.00
_cell.angle_beta   90.00
_cell.angle_gamma   90.00
#
_symmetry.space_group_name_H-M   'P 1'
#
loop_
_entity.id
_entity.type
_entity.pdbx_description
1 polymer ?
#
loop_
_entity_poly.entity_id
_entity_poly.type
_entity_poly.pdbx_seq_one_letter_code
_entity_poly.pdbx_strand_id
1 'polypeptide(L)'
;MSIGLVFLASGAVQDHAERFWVVSGLVGAGYGAVFSLTPLIVAIIWGVENFATNFGIIAMLPALGSTFWGLVYSGVYQAGAKAPASAGGGSDDENLCYGVQCYSAAFWAEGISVWVACVLLFWAWKGKGGWQRRGIVI
;
A
#
# COMPACT_ATOMS: atom_id res chain seq x y z
N MET A 1 -0.78 -0.33 8.57
CA MET A 1 -0.70 -0.89 7.20
C MET A 1 0.65 -1.54 6.89
N SER A 2 1.79 -0.83 6.92
CA SER A 2 3.10 -1.39 6.53
C SER A 2 3.48 -2.69 7.27
N ILE A 3 3.24 -2.76 8.58
CA ILE A 3 3.49 -3.98 9.39
C ILE A 3 2.68 -5.17 8.86
N GLY A 4 1.41 -4.96 8.50
CA GLY A 4 0.55 -6.01 7.93
C GLY A 4 1.04 -6.48 6.57
N LEU A 5 1.49 -5.56 5.71
CA LEU A 5 2.06 -5.86 4.39
C LEU A 5 3.37 -6.65 4.51
N VAL A 6 4.27 -6.24 5.40
CA VAL A 6 5.53 -6.94 5.66
C VAL A 6 5.30 -8.30 6.30
N PHE A 7 4.34 -8.42 7.22
CA PHE A 7 3.98 -9.70 7.82
C PHE A 7 3.44 -10.67 6.77
N LEU A 8 2.59 -10.20 5.86
CA LEU A 8 2.15 -10.99 4.71
C LEU A 8 3.34 -11.37 3.81
N ALA A 9 4.16 -10.40 3.42
CA ALA A 9 5.30 -10.58 2.52
C ALA A 9 6.36 -11.57 3.06
N SER A 10 6.48 -11.70 4.38
CA SER A 10 7.39 -12.65 5.03
C SER A 10 7.02 -14.12 4.82
N GLY A 11 5.79 -14.41 4.37
CA GLY A 11 5.28 -15.78 4.22
C GLY A 11 4.82 -16.42 5.54
N ALA A 12 4.89 -15.71 6.68
CA ALA A 12 4.50 -16.24 7.99
C ALA A 12 3.00 -16.64 8.12
N VAL A 13 2.18 -16.16 7.18
CA VAL A 13 0.74 -16.44 7.07
C VAL A 13 0.46 -17.55 6.05
N GLN A 14 1.44 -17.91 5.22
CA GLN A 14 1.25 -18.98 4.24
C GLN A 14 0.97 -20.29 4.95
N ASP A 15 -0.02 -21.03 4.45
CA ASP A 15 -0.54 -22.29 5.02
C ASP A 15 -1.13 -22.16 6.44
N HIS A 16 -1.30 -20.93 6.94
CA HIS A 16 -1.82 -20.61 8.28
C HIS A 16 -2.90 -19.54 8.20
N ALA A 17 -4.07 -19.90 7.67
CA ALA A 17 -5.20 -19.00 7.46
C ALA A 17 -5.68 -18.31 8.75
N GLU A 18 -5.48 -18.94 9.91
CA GLU A 18 -5.82 -18.41 11.22
C GLU A 18 -4.98 -17.18 11.62
N ARG A 19 -3.88 -16.89 10.93
CA ARG A 19 -3.07 -15.68 11.16
C ARG A 19 -3.47 -14.50 10.28
N PHE A 20 -4.33 -14.75 9.29
CA PHE A 20 -4.71 -13.75 8.30
C PHE A 20 -5.48 -12.56 8.90
N TRP A 21 -6.18 -12.76 10.03
CA TRP A 21 -6.85 -11.64 10.73
C TRP A 21 -5.88 -10.54 11.15
N VAL A 22 -4.62 -10.86 11.43
CA VAL A 22 -3.58 -9.87 11.78
C VAL A 22 -3.31 -8.96 10.59
N VAL A 23 -3.16 -9.54 9.41
CA VAL A 23 -2.95 -8.79 8.16
C VAL A 23 -4.16 -7.91 7.88
N SER A 24 -5.35 -8.49 7.84
CA SER A 24 -6.61 -7.79 7.57
C SER A 24 -6.87 -6.65 8.57
N GLY A 25 -6.64 -6.91 9.87
CA GLY A 25 -6.81 -5.91 10.92
C GLY A 25 -5.82 -4.75 10.79
N LEU A 26 -4.53 -5.02 10.58
CA LEU A 26 -3.49 -3.99 10.46
C LEU A 26 -3.58 -3.18 9.16
N VAL A 27 -4.00 -3.81 8.07
CA VAL A 27 -4.24 -3.15 6.79
C VAL A 27 -5.52 -2.32 6.87
N GLY A 28 -6.62 -2.90 7.35
CA GLY A 28 -7.91 -2.21 7.51
C GLY A 28 -7.83 -1.00 8.45
N ALA A 29 -7.20 -1.15 9.61
CA ALA A 29 -6.99 -0.03 10.54
C ALA A 29 -6.14 1.09 9.91
N GLY A 30 -5.10 0.73 9.16
CA GLY A 30 -4.26 1.71 8.46
C GLY A 30 -5.00 2.43 7.34
N TYR A 31 -5.80 1.70 6.55
CA TYR A 31 -6.64 2.29 5.52
C TYR A 31 -7.67 3.25 6.11
N GLY A 32 -8.37 2.84 7.18
CA GLY A 32 -9.31 3.70 7.90
C GLY A 32 -8.66 4.99 8.41
N ALA A 33 -7.47 4.88 9.03
CA ALA A 33 -6.72 6.04 9.48
C ALA A 33 -6.38 7.01 8.33
N VAL A 34 -5.91 6.50 7.19
CA VAL A 34 -5.61 7.34 6.01
C VAL A 34 -6.87 7.99 5.45
N PHE A 35 -7.96 7.25 5.34
CA PHE A 35 -9.23 7.76 4.82
C PHE A 35 -9.80 8.89 5.69
N SER A 36 -9.62 8.83 7.01
CA SER A 36 -10.04 9.89 7.93
C SER A 36 -9.07 11.06 7.98
N LEU A 37 -7.75 10.81 7.99
CA LEU A 37 -6.74 11.87 8.11
C LEU A 37 -6.60 12.70 6.84
N THR A 38 -6.75 12.10 5.66
CA THR A 38 -6.58 12.79 4.37
C THR A 38 -7.51 14.01 4.23
N PRO A 39 -8.84 13.90 4.38
CA PRO A 39 -9.72 15.07 4.29
C PRO A 39 -9.45 16.08 5.41
N LEU A 40 -9.10 15.63 6.62
CA LEU A 40 -8.74 16.53 7.73
C LEU A 40 -7.51 17.39 7.36
N ILE A 41 -6.44 16.76 6.88
CA ILE A 41 -5.21 17.45 6.46
C ILE A 41 -5.51 18.45 5.33
N VAL A 42 -6.32 18.05 4.36
CA VAL A 42 -6.70 18.93 3.24
C VAL A 42 -7.45 20.16 3.74
N ALA A 43 -8.42 19.98 4.65
CA ALA A 43 -9.18 21.07 5.23
C ALA A 43 -8.29 22.03 6.03
N ILE A 44 -7.29 21.53 6.77
CA ILE A 44 -6.37 22.37 7.55
C ILE A 44 -5.44 23.19 6.64
N ILE A 45 -4.94 22.61 5.54
CA ILE A 45 -3.94 23.28 4.68
C ILE A 45 -4.58 24.27 3.71
N TRP A 46 -5.68 23.87 3.07
CA TRP A 46 -6.31 24.64 1.98
C TRP A 46 -7.65 25.28 2.38
N GLY A 47 -8.14 25.05 3.59
CA GLY A 47 -9.41 25.57 4.07
C GLY A 47 -10.62 24.83 3.49
N VAL A 48 -11.80 25.16 4.03
CA VAL A 48 -13.07 24.51 3.65
C VAL A 48 -13.68 25.06 2.36
N GLU A 49 -13.32 26.29 1.96
CA GLU A 49 -13.90 26.98 0.80
C GLU A 49 -13.58 26.28 -0.53
N ASN A 50 -12.37 25.75 -0.67
CA ASN A 50 -11.91 25.00 -1.85
C ASN A 50 -11.69 23.51 -1.53
N PHE A 51 -12.30 23.00 -0.45
CA PHE A 51 -12.06 21.64 0.03
C PHE A 51 -12.44 20.58 -1.00
N ALA A 52 -13.63 20.69 -1.60
CA ALA A 52 -14.16 19.68 -2.51
C ALA A 52 -13.23 19.47 -3.73
N THR A 53 -12.67 20.55 -4.29
CA THR A 53 -11.74 20.45 -5.42
C THR A 53 -10.41 19.84 -5.01
N ASN A 54 -9.81 20.31 -3.91
CA ASN A 54 -8.51 19.82 -3.45
C ASN A 54 -8.58 18.35 -2.99
N PHE A 55 -9.58 18.02 -2.17
CA PHE A 55 -9.81 16.65 -1.73
C PHE A 55 -10.21 15.76 -2.90
N GLY A 56 -11.03 16.25 -3.83
CA GLY A 56 -11.43 15.51 -5.04
C GLY A 56 -10.23 15.06 -5.87
N ILE A 57 -9.25 15.93 -6.11
CA ILE A 57 -8.02 15.57 -6.82
C ILE A 57 -7.25 14.48 -6.06
N ILE A 58 -7.08 14.64 -4.74
CA ILE A 58 -6.35 13.68 -3.90
C ILE A 58 -7.08 12.33 -3.83
N ALA A 59 -8.42 12.34 -3.77
CA ALA A 59 -9.26 11.15 -3.71
C ALA A 59 -9.24 10.32 -5.01
N MET A 60 -8.75 10.87 -6.13
CA MET A 60 -8.53 10.10 -7.37
C MET A 60 -7.19 9.34 -7.38
N LEU A 61 -6.21 9.75 -6.57
CA LEU A 61 -4.89 9.09 -6.51
C LEU A 61 -4.94 7.61 -6.11
N PRO A 62 -5.82 7.16 -5.18
CA PRO A 62 -5.99 5.73 -4.88
C PRO A 62 -6.33 4.87 -6.11
N ALA A 63 -7.09 5.40 -7.08
CA ALA A 63 -7.39 4.66 -8.31
C ALA A 63 -6.11 4.42 -9.13
N LEU A 64 -5.29 5.45 -9.32
CA LEU A 64 -4.00 5.33 -10.00
C LEU A 64 -3.05 4.39 -9.26
N GLY A 65 -2.97 4.50 -7.94
CA GLY A 65 -2.14 3.63 -7.10
C GLY A 65 -2.57 2.16 -7.19
N SER A 66 -3.88 1.90 -7.16
CA SER A 66 -4.44 0.55 -7.30
C SER A 66 -4.12 -0.05 -8.66
N THR A 67 -4.28 0.72 -9.76
CA THR A 67 -3.90 0.25 -11.09
C THR A 67 -2.40 -0.04 -11.20
N PHE A 68 -1.55 0.86 -10.69
CA PHE A 68 -0.11 0.68 -10.73
C PHE A 68 0.33 -0.59 -9.98
N TRP A 69 -0.09 -0.76 -8.73
CA TRP A 69 0.28 -1.94 -7.93
C TRP A 69 -0.36 -3.22 -8.45
N GLY A 70 -1.56 -3.15 -9.05
CA GLY A 70 -2.17 -4.29 -9.74
C GLY A 70 -1.34 -4.79 -10.93
N LEU A 71 -0.77 -3.88 -11.72
CA LEU A 71 0.14 -4.24 -12.82
C LEU A 71 1.48 -4.78 -12.32
N VAL A 72 2.03 -4.19 -11.25
CA VAL A 72 3.27 -4.70 -10.64
C VAL A 72 3.06 -6.10 -10.08
N TYR A 73 1.97 -6.31 -9.35
CA TYR A 73 1.61 -7.61 -8.80
C TYR A 73 1.42 -8.67 -9.89
N SER A 74 0.71 -8.34 -10.98
CA SER A 74 0.52 -9.30 -12.08
C SER A 74 1.84 -9.70 -12.74
N GLY A 75 2.78 -8.76 -12.90
CA GLY A 75 4.12 -9.03 -13.40
C GLY A 75 4.93 -9.95 -12.47
N VAL A 76 4.91 -9.69 -11.15
CA VAL A 76 5.56 -10.53 -10.14
C VAL A 76 4.95 -11.94 -10.14
N TYR A 77 3.62 -12.03 -10.20
CA TYR A 77 2.90 -13.29 -10.21
C TYR A 77 3.25 -14.14 -11.46
N GLN A 78 3.26 -13.53 -12.65
CA GLN A 78 3.66 -14.21 -13.89
C GLN A 78 5.13 -14.64 -13.86
N ALA A 79 6.03 -13.84 -13.28
CA ALA A 79 7.42 -14.22 -13.13
C ALA A 79 7.59 -15.42 -12.19
N GLY A 80 6.82 -15.45 -11.09
CA GLY A 80 6.78 -16.59 -10.17
C GLY A 80 6.19 -17.86 -10.80
N ALA A 81 5.15 -17.73 -11.62
CA ALA A 81 4.54 -18.85 -12.33
C ALA A 81 5.52 -19.54 -13.29
N LYS A 82 6.38 -18.76 -13.95
CA LYS A 82 7.41 -19.26 -14.88
C LYS A 82 8.65 -19.85 -14.20
N ALA A 83 8.78 -19.73 -12.88
CA ALA A 83 9.94 -20.23 -12.15
C ALA A 83 9.89 -21.77 -12.00
N PRO A 84 11.04 -22.48 -12.12
CA PRO A 84 11.08 -23.95 -12.11
C PRO A 84 10.65 -24.59 -10.79
N ALA A 85 10.60 -23.84 -9.68
CA ALA A 85 10.09 -24.30 -8.38
C ALA A 85 8.56 -24.46 -8.34
N SER A 86 7.85 -23.93 -9.35
CA SER A 86 6.38 -24.02 -9.51
C SER A 86 5.96 -25.24 -10.35
N ALA A 87 6.93 -26.01 -10.89
CA ALA A 87 6.74 -27.11 -11.85
C ALA A 87 6.28 -28.43 -11.21
N GLY A 88 5.32 -28.35 -10.27
CA GLY A 88 4.66 -29.53 -9.67
C GLY A 88 3.28 -29.86 -10.26
N GLY A 89 2.72 -28.98 -11.10
CA GLY A 89 1.39 -29.14 -11.70
C GLY A 89 1.47 -29.46 -13.19
N GLY A 90 0.65 -30.40 -13.65
CA GLY A 90 0.54 -30.78 -15.06
C GLY A 90 0.12 -29.62 -15.97
N SER A 91 0.16 -29.88 -17.27
CA SER A 91 0.02 -28.97 -18.42
C SER A 91 -1.19 -28.01 -18.46
N ASP A 92 -2.10 -28.05 -17.48
CA ASP A 92 -3.28 -27.19 -17.39
C ASP A 92 -3.10 -26.00 -16.38
N ASP A 93 -2.03 -26.01 -15.57
CA ASP A 93 -1.74 -25.02 -14.52
C ASP A 93 -0.68 -23.96 -14.90
N GLU A 94 -0.39 -23.77 -16.20
CA GLU A 94 0.71 -22.89 -16.67
C GLU A 94 0.61 -21.42 -16.22
N ASN A 95 -0.53 -20.99 -15.67
CA ASN A 95 -0.75 -19.63 -15.18
C ASN A 95 -0.97 -19.54 -13.66
N LEU A 96 -0.95 -20.65 -12.90
CA LEU A 96 -1.17 -20.61 -11.45
C LEU A 96 0.17 -20.63 -10.70
N CYS A 97 0.45 -19.56 -9.97
CA CYS A 97 1.61 -19.44 -9.10
C CYS A 97 1.23 -19.75 -7.64
N TYR A 98 1.97 -20.65 -7.01
CA TYR A 98 1.79 -21.07 -5.62
C TYR A 98 3.00 -20.73 -4.76
N GLY A 99 2.78 -20.15 -3.58
CA GLY A 99 3.84 -19.90 -2.61
C GLY A 99 4.29 -18.44 -2.52
N VAL A 100 5.24 -18.19 -1.61
CA VAL A 100 5.67 -16.86 -1.18
C VAL A 100 6.25 -16.05 -2.36
N GLN A 101 6.92 -16.72 -3.29
CA GLN A 101 7.56 -16.09 -4.46
C GLN A 101 6.57 -15.38 -5.40
N CYS A 102 5.29 -15.73 -5.37
CA CYS A 102 4.27 -15.19 -6.25
C CYS A 102 3.80 -13.79 -5.85
N TYR A 103 3.97 -13.42 -4.59
CA TYR A 103 3.41 -12.18 -4.03
C TYR A 103 4.38 -11.40 -3.14
N SER A 104 5.36 -12.05 -2.51
CA SER A 104 6.21 -11.45 -1.48
C SER A 104 6.91 -10.17 -1.94
N ALA A 105 7.49 -10.18 -3.14
CA ALA A 105 8.20 -9.01 -3.68
C ALA A 105 7.27 -7.78 -3.83
N ALA A 106 6.03 -7.99 -4.30
CA ALA A 106 5.06 -6.91 -4.46
C ALA A 106 4.68 -6.31 -3.09
N PHE A 107 4.35 -7.16 -2.11
CA PHE A 107 3.95 -6.69 -0.78
C PHE A 107 5.10 -6.06 0.03
N TRP A 108 6.35 -6.52 -0.16
CA TRP A 108 7.52 -5.83 0.37
C TRP A 108 7.65 -4.41 -0.20
N ALA A 109 7.50 -4.28 -1.51
CA ALA A 109 7.61 -3.00 -2.19
C ALA A 109 6.46 -2.04 -1.79
N GLU A 110 5.23 -2.55 -1.63
CA GLU A 110 4.11 -1.77 -1.06
C GLU A 110 4.42 -1.33 0.38
N GLY A 111 4.95 -2.23 1.21
CA GLY A 111 5.38 -1.92 2.57
C GLY A 111 6.40 -0.77 2.63
N ILE A 112 7.38 -0.76 1.72
CA ILE A 112 8.38 0.30 1.59
C ILE A 112 7.72 1.61 1.12
N SER A 113 6.77 1.56 0.18
CA SER A 113 6.08 2.78 -0.28
C SER A 113 5.33 3.52 0.82
N VAL A 114 4.79 2.79 1.82
CA VAL A 114 4.16 3.40 2.99
C VAL A 114 5.18 4.22 3.80
N TRP A 115 6.38 3.68 4.01
CA TRP A 115 7.45 4.41 4.70
C TRP A 115 7.92 5.64 3.91
N VAL A 116 8.06 5.51 2.60
CA VAL A 116 8.38 6.65 1.72
C VAL A 116 7.31 7.73 1.84
N ALA A 117 6.03 7.35 1.81
CA ALA A 117 4.92 8.29 1.99
C ALA A 117 4.97 9.00 3.35
N CYS A 118 5.24 8.28 4.44
CA CYS A 118 5.41 8.87 5.77
C CYS A 118 6.58 9.87 5.82
N VAL A 119 7.73 9.53 5.19
CA VAL A 119 8.89 10.43 5.12
C VAL A 119 8.59 11.67 4.29
N LEU A 120 7.91 11.52 3.15
CA LEU A 120 7.50 12.66 2.32
C LEU A 120 6.51 13.57 3.05
N LEU A 121 5.54 13.01 3.77
CA LEU A 121 4.61 13.79 4.60
C LEU A 121 5.33 14.52 5.72
N PHE A 122 6.24 13.83 6.41
CA PHE A 122 7.07 14.44 7.45
C PHE A 122 7.93 15.58 6.89
N TRP A 123 8.50 15.38 5.70
CA TRP A 123 9.27 16.41 5.01
C TRP A 123 8.40 17.59 4.55
N ALA A 124 7.18 17.36 4.07
CA ALA A 124 6.24 18.43 3.73
C ALA A 124 5.84 19.26 4.97
N TRP A 125 5.76 18.62 6.14
CA TRP A 125 5.45 19.29 7.39
C TRP A 125 6.64 20.07 7.99
N LYS A 126 7.78 19.40 8.21
CA LYS A 126 8.97 19.91 8.92
C LYS A 126 10.09 20.45 8.03
N GLY A 127 10.02 20.23 6.71
CA GLY A 127 11.06 20.60 5.75
C GLY A 127 11.27 22.12 5.63
N LYS A 128 12.26 22.51 4.82
CA LYS A 128 12.55 23.92 4.54
C LYS A 128 11.37 24.52 3.77
N GLY A 129 10.61 25.42 4.41
CA GLY A 129 9.38 25.98 3.84
C GLY A 129 8.13 25.12 4.07
N GLY A 130 8.23 24.07 4.91
CA GLY A 130 7.13 23.17 5.23
C GLY A 130 5.99 23.84 5.99
N TRP A 131 4.86 23.12 6.09
CA TRP A 131 3.61 23.62 6.66
C TRP A 131 3.74 24.13 8.10
N GLN A 132 4.69 23.62 8.89
CA GLN A 132 4.94 24.13 10.24
C GLN A 132 5.30 25.62 10.24
N ARG A 133 6.04 26.12 9.23
CA ARG A 133 6.36 27.55 9.12
C ARG A 133 5.16 28.43 8.78
N ARG A 134 4.08 27.83 8.27
CA ARG A 134 2.80 28.50 7.97
C ARG A 134 1.82 28.45 9.15
N GLY A 135 2.25 27.95 10.31
CA GLY A 135 1.42 27.78 11.50
C GLY A 135 0.51 26.55 11.49
N ILE A 136 0.67 25.65 10.51
CA ILE A 136 -0.13 24.43 10.38
C ILE A 136 0.51 23.30 11.20
N VAL A 137 -0.28 22.73 12.12
CA VAL A 137 0.11 21.58 12.95
C VAL A 137 -0.72 20.37 12.51
N ILE A 138 -0.03 19.26 12.25
CA ILE A 138 -0.60 17.98 11.77
C ILE A 138 -0.10 16.87 12.69
#